data_AF-A0A7J5ZHT5-F1
#
_entry.id   AF-A0A7J5ZHT5-F1
#
_cell.length_a   1.000
_cell.length_b   1.000
_cell.length_c   1.000
_cell.angle_alpha   90.00
_cell.angle_beta   90.00
_cell.angle_gamma   90.00
#
_symmetry.space_group_name_H-M   'P 1'
#
loop_
_entity.id
_entity.type
_entity.pdbx_description
1 polymer ?
#
loop_
_entity_poly.entity_id
_entity_poly.type
_entity_poly.pdbx_seq_one_letter_code
_entity_poly.pdbx_strand_id
1 'polypeptide(L)'
;MHGTRRVPAPLGEKVEQVNSFLSRCALTTKYMAKSARTDMLRVHAMGWNHRKENGLHIALSSRFKKTAEKTEAVTESLKKCRTRSASASPADAGCLQISIEALFVSICQKKHYLYRQNDRNKRRQKIVQKIAQEKKRLLEDIHKYNQQPDGDPIDTNTVVEKLSTKSAESMIWPWQEPNR
;
A
#
# COMPACT_ATOMS: atom_id res chain seq x y z
N MET A 1 30.24 1.94 17.36
CA MET A 1 28.94 2.66 17.50
C MET A 1 28.09 2.37 16.27
N HIS A 2 27.24 1.33 16.31
CA HIS A 2 26.43 0.90 15.18
C HIS A 2 25.13 1.70 15.10
N GLY A 3 25.02 2.61 14.12
CA GLY A 3 23.81 3.36 13.84
C GLY A 3 22.76 2.50 13.15
N THR A 4 21.77 2.05 13.92
CA THR A 4 20.62 1.29 13.42
C THR A 4 19.81 2.16 12.45
N ARG A 5 19.79 1.80 11.15
CA ARG A 5 18.93 2.43 10.14
C ARG A 5 17.47 2.21 10.53
N ARG A 6 16.78 3.24 11.04
CA ARG A 6 15.32 3.17 11.26
C ARG A 6 14.60 3.26 9.92
N VAL A 7 14.15 2.11 9.46
CA VAL A 7 13.19 1.93 8.37
C VAL A 7 11.83 2.47 8.81
N PRO A 8 10.98 3.01 7.93
CA PRO A 8 9.63 3.43 8.30
C PRO A 8 8.82 2.26 8.87
N ALA A 9 8.42 2.43 10.14
CA ALA A 9 7.74 1.45 10.97
C ALA A 9 6.36 1.03 10.43
N PRO A 10 6.07 -0.28 10.28
CA PRO A 10 4.70 -0.78 10.11
C PRO A 10 3.83 -0.39 11.31
N LEU A 11 2.50 -0.48 11.16
CA LEU A 11 1.54 -0.07 12.21
C LEU A 11 1.82 -0.70 13.60
N GLY A 12 2.30 -1.95 13.66
CA GLY A 12 2.70 -2.60 14.91
C GLY A 12 3.86 -1.91 15.62
N GLU A 13 4.89 -1.50 14.89
CA GLU A 13 6.07 -0.83 15.46
C GLU A 13 5.73 0.60 15.97
N LYS A 14 4.69 1.25 15.42
CA LYS A 14 4.16 2.51 16.01
C LYS A 14 3.50 2.28 17.36
N VAL A 15 2.76 1.18 17.52
CA VAL A 15 2.09 0.81 18.78
C VAL A 15 3.13 0.51 19.85
N GLU A 16 4.15 -0.27 19.51
CA GLU A 16 5.29 -0.56 20.40
C GLU A 16 6.02 0.72 20.83
N GLN A 17 6.20 1.67 19.91
CA GLN A 17 6.86 2.94 20.23
C GLN A 17 6.07 3.75 21.27
N VAL A 18 4.74 3.82 21.12
CA VAL A 18 3.85 4.50 22.07
C VAL A 18 3.84 3.78 23.41
N ASN A 19 3.73 2.46 23.40
CA ASN A 19 3.75 1.66 24.63
C ASN A 19 5.07 1.87 25.39
N SER A 20 6.21 1.80 24.71
CA SER A 20 7.53 2.09 25.28
C SER A 20 7.65 3.50 25.86
N PHE A 21 6.98 4.49 25.26
CA PHE A 21 6.96 5.86 25.78
C PHE A 21 6.13 5.96 27.07
N LEU A 22 4.92 5.40 27.08
CA LEU A 22 4.03 5.42 28.23
C LEU A 22 4.63 4.66 29.41
N SER A 23 5.24 3.49 29.18
CA SER A 23 5.93 2.74 30.23
C SER A 23 7.07 3.53 30.86
N ARG A 24 7.87 4.26 30.06
CA ARG A 24 8.92 5.14 30.59
C ARG A 24 8.36 6.29 31.41
N CYS A 25 7.31 6.96 30.94
CA CYS A 25 6.65 8.04 31.68
C CYS A 25 6.09 7.54 33.01
N ALA A 26 5.49 6.35 33.02
CA ALA A 26 4.97 5.72 34.23
C ALA A 26 6.09 5.41 35.24
N LEU A 27 7.21 4.86 34.77
CA LEU A 27 8.36 4.52 35.62
C LEU A 27 9.03 5.76 36.22
N THR A 28 9.30 6.78 35.40
CA THR A 28 10.01 8.00 35.85
C THR A 28 9.17 8.86 36.79
N THR A 29 7.85 8.72 36.76
CA THR A 29 6.93 9.53 37.59
C THR A 29 6.25 8.78 38.72
N LYS A 30 6.57 7.49 38.90
CA LYS A 30 5.91 6.57 39.84
C LYS A 30 5.89 7.11 41.27
N TYR A 31 7.03 7.58 41.76
CA TYR A 31 7.21 8.02 43.15
C TYR A 31 7.19 9.54 43.32
N MET A 32 6.76 10.28 42.29
CA MET A 32 6.70 11.74 42.34
C MET A 32 5.42 12.25 42.99
N ALA A 33 5.52 13.38 43.70
CA ALA A 33 4.38 14.17 44.15
C ALA A 33 3.60 14.73 42.95
N LYS A 34 2.32 15.05 43.15
CA LYS A 34 1.38 15.42 42.06
C LYS A 34 1.85 16.60 41.21
N SER A 35 2.40 17.65 41.83
CA SER A 35 2.96 18.81 41.13
C SER A 35 4.16 18.42 40.26
N ALA A 36 5.17 17.78 40.86
CA ALA A 36 6.37 17.31 40.16
C ALA A 36 6.05 16.32 39.02
N ARG A 37 5.07 15.43 39.22
CA ARG A 37 4.60 14.49 38.18
C ARG A 37 4.06 15.23 36.96
N THR A 38 3.28 16.29 37.18
CA THR A 38 2.65 17.06 36.09
C THR A 38 3.71 17.74 35.23
N ASP A 39 4.71 18.36 35.85
CA ASP A 39 5.80 19.02 35.13
C ASP A 39 6.70 18.03 34.40
N MET A 40 6.98 16.88 35.01
CA MET A 40 7.77 15.82 34.37
C MET A 40 7.06 15.20 33.18
N LEU A 41 5.74 15.00 33.24
CA LEU A 41 4.96 14.53 32.08
C LEU A 41 4.99 15.55 30.94
N ARG A 42 4.96 16.86 31.23
CA ARG A 42 5.15 17.90 30.21
C ARG A 42 6.52 17.81 29.57
N VAL A 43 7.59 17.67 30.36
CA VAL A 43 8.96 17.52 29.83
C VAL A 43 9.07 16.28 28.94
N HIS A 44 8.50 15.16 29.35
CA HIS A 44 8.48 13.94 28.52
C HIS A 44 7.70 14.13 27.21
N ALA A 45 6.54 14.79 27.25
CA ALA A 45 5.75 15.09 26.06
C ALA A 45 6.49 16.02 25.10
N MET A 46 7.09 17.10 25.61
CA MET A 46 7.91 18.02 24.83
C MET A 46 9.10 17.30 24.19
N GLY A 47 9.82 16.46 24.95
CA GLY A 47 10.95 15.68 24.43
C GLY A 47 10.52 14.61 23.42
N TRP A 48 9.30 14.08 23.51
CA TRP A 48 8.75 13.20 22.48
C TRP A 48 8.45 13.96 21.18
N ASN A 49 7.83 15.14 21.27
CA ASN A 49 7.52 15.98 20.13
C ASN A 49 8.78 16.42 19.39
N HIS A 50 9.79 16.93 20.10
CA HIS A 50 11.09 17.30 19.51
C HIS A 50 11.75 16.12 18.79
N ARG A 51 11.70 14.90 19.36
CA ARG A 51 12.23 13.71 18.68
C ARG A 51 11.46 13.36 17.41
N LYS A 52 10.14 13.57 17.38
CA LYS A 52 9.32 13.34 16.18
C LYS A 52 9.61 14.36 15.10
N GLU A 53 9.78 15.62 15.46
CA GLU A 53 10.19 16.70 14.58
C GLU A 53 11.59 16.44 14.00
N ASN A 54 12.57 16.16 14.85
CA ASN A 54 13.94 15.85 14.42
C ASN A 54 14.02 14.58 13.56
N GLY A 55 13.12 13.61 13.76
CA GLY A 55 13.07 12.40 12.93
C GLY A 55 12.29 12.56 11.62
N LEU A 56 11.57 13.67 11.43
CA LEU A 56 10.63 13.84 10.33
C LEU A 56 11.34 13.89 8.98
N HIS A 57 12.40 14.69 8.87
CA HIS A 57 13.15 14.84 7.62
C HIS A 57 13.77 13.51 7.16
N ILE A 58 14.28 12.69 8.10
CA ILE A 58 14.82 11.35 7.81
C ILE A 58 13.71 10.43 7.31
N ALA A 59 12.56 10.42 8.00
CA ALA A 59 11.43 9.58 7.63
C ALA A 59 10.85 9.98 6.26
N LEU A 60 10.75 11.29 5.97
CA LEU A 60 10.29 11.80 4.69
C LEU A 60 11.27 11.47 3.57
N SER A 61 12.57 11.70 3.76
CA SER A 61 13.61 11.36 2.79
C SER A 61 13.65 9.87 2.47
N SER A 62 13.59 9.00 3.48
CA SER A 62 13.53 7.55 3.29
C SER A 62 12.28 7.12 2.52
N ARG A 63 11.11 7.69 2.85
CA ARG A 63 9.86 7.41 2.12
C ARG A 63 9.89 7.90 0.69
N PHE A 64 10.47 9.07 0.46
CA PHE A 64 10.62 9.63 -0.88
C PHE A 64 11.48 8.71 -1.74
N LYS A 65 12.69 8.34 -1.28
CA LYS A 65 13.59 7.40 -1.98
C LYS A 65 12.90 6.08 -2.31
N LYS A 66 12.28 5.45 -1.32
CA LYS A 66 11.52 4.19 -1.54
C LYS A 66 10.39 4.34 -2.55
N THR A 67 9.76 5.50 -2.61
CA THR A 67 8.66 5.74 -3.57
C THR A 67 9.24 5.96 -4.96
N ALA A 68 10.32 6.72 -5.09
CA ALA A 68 11.03 6.96 -6.34
C ALA A 68 11.53 5.63 -6.96
N GLU A 69 12.22 4.81 -6.18
CA GLU A 69 12.70 3.49 -6.59
C GLU A 69 11.55 2.59 -7.07
N LYS A 70 10.42 2.59 -6.34
CA LYS A 70 9.23 1.83 -6.74
C LYS A 70 8.62 2.35 -8.04
N THR A 71 8.55 3.67 -8.22
CA THR A 71 8.03 4.24 -9.47
C THR A 71 8.93 3.90 -10.65
N GLU A 72 10.25 3.98 -10.49
CA GLU A 72 11.22 3.61 -11.52
C GLU A 72 11.06 2.14 -11.92
N ALA A 73 11.04 1.22 -10.96
CA ALA A 73 10.85 -0.21 -11.20
C ALA A 73 9.52 -0.51 -11.95
N VAL A 74 8.44 0.20 -11.60
CA VAL A 74 7.15 0.08 -12.30
C VAL A 74 7.24 0.64 -13.73
N THR A 75 7.91 1.77 -13.93
CA THR A 75 8.08 2.35 -15.28
C THR A 75 8.99 1.52 -16.18
N GLU A 76 10.05 0.91 -15.64
CA GLU A 76 10.91 0.00 -16.39
C GLU A 76 10.17 -1.28 -16.76
N SER A 77 9.39 -1.83 -15.84
CA SER A 77 8.52 -2.98 -16.12
C SER A 77 7.53 -2.65 -17.25
N LEU A 78 6.91 -1.47 -17.22
CA LEU A 78 6.02 -0.99 -18.27
C LEU A 78 6.73 -0.78 -19.62
N LYS A 79 7.93 -0.20 -19.62
CA LYS A 79 8.74 -0.02 -20.83
C LYS A 79 9.17 -1.36 -21.42
N LYS A 80 9.56 -2.33 -20.59
CA LYS A 80 9.92 -3.69 -21.00
C LYS A 80 8.74 -4.44 -21.63
N CYS A 81 7.53 -4.23 -21.14
CA CYS A 81 6.31 -4.72 -21.79
C CYS A 81 6.10 -4.06 -23.16
N ARG A 82 6.39 -2.74 -23.27
CA ARG A 82 6.24 -1.98 -24.52
C ARG A 82 7.31 -2.29 -25.57
N THR A 83 8.54 -2.62 -25.20
CA THR A 83 9.60 -2.94 -26.17
C THR A 83 9.48 -4.35 -26.74
N ARG A 84 8.89 -5.29 -25.99
CA ARG A 84 8.55 -6.65 -26.49
C ARG A 84 7.43 -6.67 -27.54
N SER A 85 6.73 -5.55 -27.77
CA SER A 85 5.63 -5.47 -28.74
C SER A 85 6.07 -5.00 -30.14
N ALA A 86 7.36 -4.75 -30.38
CA ALA A 86 7.85 -4.22 -31.66
C ALA A 86 8.13 -5.29 -32.74
N SER A 87 7.93 -6.59 -32.44
CA SER A 87 8.04 -7.68 -33.40
C SER A 87 6.69 -8.42 -33.54
N ALA A 88 5.89 -7.98 -34.53
CA ALA A 88 4.70 -8.59 -35.17
C ALA A 88 3.71 -9.45 -34.32
N SER A 89 2.48 -8.92 -34.14
CA SER A 89 1.17 -9.52 -33.77
C SER A 89 1.16 -11.02 -33.40
N PRO A 90 1.02 -11.39 -32.10
CA PRO A 90 -0.25 -11.45 -31.33
C PRO A 90 -0.22 -10.53 -30.07
N ALA A 91 0.60 -9.49 -30.13
CA ALA A 91 1.03 -8.69 -28.99
C ALA A 91 -0.07 -7.89 -28.26
N ASP A 92 -1.24 -7.67 -28.87
CA ASP A 92 -2.30 -6.84 -28.28
C ASP A 92 -3.05 -7.56 -27.14
N ALA A 93 -3.20 -8.88 -27.23
CA ALA A 93 -3.77 -9.73 -26.17
C ALA A 93 -2.91 -9.73 -24.92
N GLY A 94 -1.60 -9.88 -25.09
CA GLY A 94 -0.64 -9.85 -23.99
C GLY A 94 -0.57 -8.48 -23.31
N CYS A 95 -0.69 -7.38 -24.07
CA CYS A 95 -0.75 -6.03 -23.49
C CYS A 95 -2.00 -5.80 -22.66
N LEU A 96 -3.17 -6.27 -23.12
CA LEU A 96 -4.42 -6.21 -22.37
C LEU A 96 -4.33 -7.06 -21.09
N GLN A 97 -3.80 -8.27 -21.19
CA GLN A 97 -3.61 -9.16 -20.03
C GLN A 97 -2.72 -8.52 -18.95
N ILE A 98 -1.58 -7.92 -19.34
CA ILE A 98 -0.70 -7.20 -18.42
C ILE A 98 -1.40 -5.99 -17.78
N SER A 99 -2.24 -5.26 -18.54
CA SER A 99 -3.02 -4.13 -18.02
C SER A 99 -4.06 -4.58 -17.00
N ILE A 100 -4.80 -5.65 -17.31
CA ILE A 100 -5.79 -6.28 -16.43
C ILE A 100 -5.14 -6.75 -15.13
N GLU A 101 -3.99 -7.42 -15.23
CA GLU A 101 -3.23 -7.91 -14.08
C GLU A 101 -2.78 -6.76 -13.17
N ALA A 102 -2.18 -5.73 -13.77
CA ALA A 102 -1.70 -4.56 -13.05
C ALA A 102 -2.84 -3.80 -12.35
N LEU A 103 -3.97 -3.60 -13.03
CA LEU A 103 -5.14 -2.90 -12.48
C LEU A 103 -5.75 -3.66 -11.30
N PHE A 104 -5.94 -4.96 -11.42
CA PHE A 104 -6.49 -5.80 -10.35
C PHE A 104 -5.59 -5.78 -9.09
N VAL A 105 -4.28 -5.99 -9.26
CA VAL A 105 -3.32 -5.91 -8.15
C VAL A 105 -3.36 -4.53 -7.49
N SER A 106 -3.45 -3.46 -8.29
CA SER A 106 -3.56 -2.09 -7.79
C SER A 106 -4.82 -1.87 -6.95
N ILE A 107 -5.96 -2.37 -7.41
CA ILE A 107 -7.25 -2.27 -6.70
C ILE A 107 -7.18 -3.03 -5.38
N CYS A 108 -6.64 -4.26 -5.38
CA CYS A 108 -6.49 -5.08 -4.18
C CYS A 108 -5.60 -4.41 -3.13
N GLN A 109 -4.43 -3.89 -3.54
CA GLN A 109 -3.52 -3.16 -2.65
C GLN A 109 -4.16 -1.89 -2.08
N LYS A 110 -4.90 -1.12 -2.89
CA LYS A 110 -5.60 0.09 -2.44
C LYS A 110 -6.75 -0.24 -1.49
N LYS A 111 -7.51 -1.31 -1.74
CA LYS A 111 -8.57 -1.81 -0.85
C LYS A 111 -7.97 -2.24 0.50
N HIS A 112 -6.88 -2.99 0.48
CA HIS A 112 -6.16 -3.38 1.69
C HIS A 112 -5.66 -2.15 2.48
N TYR A 113 -5.08 -1.16 1.79
CA TYR A 113 -4.63 0.07 2.43
C TYR A 113 -5.78 0.88 3.05
N LEU A 114 -6.92 0.96 2.35
CA LEU A 114 -8.12 1.68 2.79
C LEU A 114 -8.64 1.20 4.15
N TYR A 115 -8.56 -0.11 4.42
CA TYR A 115 -9.08 -0.70 5.65
C TYR A 115 -8.03 -0.84 6.76
N ARG A 116 -6.73 -0.73 6.44
CA ARG A 116 -5.66 -0.81 7.44
C ARG A 116 -5.28 0.54 8.06
N GLN A 117 -5.56 1.66 7.39
CA GLN A 117 -5.17 3.00 7.85
C GLN A 117 -6.36 3.82 8.36
N ASN A 118 -6.24 4.39 9.56
CA ASN A 118 -7.16 5.39 10.08
C ASN A 118 -6.85 6.75 9.40
N ASP A 119 -7.27 6.87 8.14
CA ASP A 119 -7.01 8.04 7.31
C ASP A 119 -8.10 9.12 7.47
N ARG A 120 -7.70 10.40 7.39
CA ARG A 120 -8.66 11.53 7.33
C ARG A 120 -9.69 11.29 6.21
N ASN A 121 -10.97 11.56 6.48
CA ASN A 121 -12.09 11.32 5.56
C ASN A 121 -11.82 11.80 4.12
N LYS A 122 -11.20 12.97 3.93
CA LYS A 122 -10.87 13.51 2.59
C LYS A 122 -9.89 12.63 1.80
N ARG A 123 -8.89 12.03 2.46
CA ARG A 123 -7.92 11.11 1.83
C ARG A 123 -8.58 9.77 1.51
N ARG A 124 -9.40 9.28 2.44
CA ARG A 124 -10.21 8.07 2.25
C ARG A 124 -11.09 8.18 1.01
N GLN A 125 -11.81 9.30 0.85
CA GLN A 125 -12.65 9.55 -0.33
C GLN A 125 -11.87 9.54 -1.64
N LYS A 126 -10.67 10.15 -1.69
CA LYS A 126 -9.81 10.10 -2.88
C LYS A 126 -9.39 8.67 -3.25
N ILE A 127 -9.07 7.84 -2.26
CA ILE A 127 -8.71 6.43 -2.50
C ILE A 127 -9.92 5.65 -3.01
N VAL A 128 -11.11 5.86 -2.42
CA VAL A 128 -12.36 5.24 -2.87
C VAL A 128 -12.68 5.62 -4.31
N GLN A 129 -12.59 6.91 -4.66
CA GLN A 129 -12.79 7.38 -6.04
C GLN A 129 -11.79 6.74 -7.00
N LYS A 130 -10.52 6.60 -6.59
CA LYS A 130 -9.50 5.96 -7.42
C LYS A 130 -9.76 4.48 -7.65
N ILE A 131 -10.20 3.75 -6.61
CA ILE A 131 -10.63 2.36 -6.72
C ILE A 131 -11.81 2.24 -7.70
N ALA A 132 -12.79 3.13 -7.62
CA ALA A 132 -13.93 3.13 -8.54
C ALA A 132 -13.51 3.37 -9.99
N GLN A 133 -12.61 4.33 -10.22
CA GLN A 133 -12.06 4.61 -11.56
C GLN A 133 -11.29 3.40 -12.13
N GLU A 134 -10.46 2.75 -11.31
CA GLU A 134 -9.67 1.59 -11.75
C GLU A 134 -10.54 0.36 -11.98
N LYS A 135 -11.58 0.14 -11.16
CA LYS A 135 -12.58 -0.92 -11.42
C LYS A 135 -13.27 -0.73 -12.77
N LYS A 136 -13.69 0.50 -13.08
CA LYS A 136 -14.31 0.80 -14.39
C LYS A 136 -13.35 0.47 -15.54
N ARG A 137 -12.11 0.92 -15.44
CA ARG A 137 -11.07 0.66 -16.44
C ARG A 137 -10.75 -0.84 -16.58
N LEU A 138 -10.70 -1.58 -15.48
CA LEU A 138 -10.48 -3.02 -15.49
C LEU A 138 -11.58 -3.76 -16.27
N LEU A 139 -12.84 -3.39 -16.08
CA LEU A 139 -13.96 -3.98 -16.84
C LEU A 139 -13.91 -3.63 -18.32
N GLU A 140 -13.53 -2.40 -18.67
CA GLU A 140 -13.33 -1.98 -20.05
C GLU A 140 -12.20 -2.77 -20.74
N ASP A 141 -11.09 -3.02 -20.03
CA ASP A 141 -9.96 -3.78 -20.56
C ASP A 141 -10.30 -5.28 -20.69
N ILE A 142 -11.04 -5.87 -19.72
CA ILE A 142 -11.55 -7.26 -19.81
C ILE A 142 -12.51 -7.41 -20.99
N HIS A 143 -13.41 -6.46 -21.20
CA HIS A 143 -14.34 -6.51 -22.33
C HIS A 143 -13.59 -6.52 -23.67
N LYS A 144 -12.54 -5.69 -23.81
CA LYS A 144 -11.69 -5.68 -25.02
C LYS A 144 -10.91 -6.99 -25.19
N TYR A 145 -10.42 -7.56 -24.10
CA TYR A 145 -9.71 -8.83 -24.11
C TYR A 145 -10.62 -9.98 -24.57
N ASN A 146 -11.85 -10.03 -24.03
CA ASN A 146 -12.84 -11.06 -24.39
C ASN A 146 -13.38 -10.93 -25.83
N GLN A 147 -13.13 -9.81 -26.53
CA GLN A 147 -13.45 -9.66 -27.95
C GLN A 147 -12.38 -10.24 -28.86
N GLN A 148 -11.24 -10.66 -28.32
CA GLN A 148 -10.17 -11.26 -29.12
C GLN A 148 -10.43 -12.75 -29.34
N PRO A 149 -10.21 -13.26 -30.57
CA PRO A 149 -10.58 -14.63 -30.95
C PRO A 149 -9.66 -15.72 -30.37
N ASP A 150 -8.52 -15.35 -29.76
CA ASP A 150 -7.40 -16.24 -29.45
C ASP A 150 -7.11 -16.34 -27.93
N GLY A 151 -7.99 -15.78 -27.08
CA GLY A 151 -7.82 -15.73 -25.62
C GLY A 151 -8.93 -16.46 -24.87
N ASP A 152 -8.59 -17.12 -23.76
CA ASP A 152 -9.58 -17.70 -22.85
C ASP A 152 -10.46 -16.59 -22.25
N PRO A 153 -11.79 -16.64 -22.40
CA PRO A 153 -12.66 -15.56 -21.96
C PRO A 153 -12.65 -15.43 -20.44
N ILE A 154 -12.42 -14.20 -19.97
CA ILE A 154 -12.43 -13.88 -18.54
C ILE A 154 -13.87 -13.63 -18.09
N ASP A 155 -14.35 -14.41 -17.12
CA ASP A 155 -15.64 -14.14 -16.49
C ASP A 155 -15.58 -12.88 -15.61
N THR A 156 -16.24 -11.83 -16.09
CA THR A 156 -16.35 -10.54 -15.40
C THR A 156 -17.01 -10.66 -14.02
N ASN A 157 -17.97 -11.57 -13.84
CA ASN A 157 -18.67 -11.73 -12.57
C ASN A 157 -17.75 -12.30 -11.48
N THR A 158 -16.96 -13.33 -11.83
CA THR A 158 -15.93 -13.88 -10.94
C THR A 158 -14.90 -12.83 -10.52
N VAL A 159 -14.45 -11.96 -11.43
CA VAL A 159 -13.49 -10.89 -11.09
C VAL A 159 -14.10 -9.86 -10.14
N VAL A 160 -15.36 -9.47 -10.37
CA VAL A 160 -16.08 -8.52 -9.51
C VAL A 160 -16.31 -9.12 -8.12
N GLU A 161 -16.70 -10.39 -8.04
CA GLU A 161 -16.85 -11.15 -6.79
C GLU A 161 -15.52 -11.20 -6.01
N LYS A 162 -14.41 -11.61 -6.65
CA LYS A 162 -13.06 -11.61 -6.05
C LYS A 162 -12.62 -10.21 -5.56
N LEU A 163 -13.05 -9.15 -6.23
CA LEU A 163 -12.80 -7.77 -5.79
C LEU A 163 -13.74 -7.32 -4.66
N SER A 164 -14.93 -7.92 -4.53
CA SER A 164 -15.96 -7.57 -3.56
C SER A 164 -15.73 -8.24 -2.21
N THR A 165 -15.34 -9.51 -2.20
CA THR A 165 -15.06 -10.27 -0.97
C THR A 165 -14.07 -9.53 -0.09
N LYS A 166 -14.50 -9.21 1.14
CA LYS A 166 -13.68 -8.51 2.15
C LYS A 166 -12.48 -9.35 2.59
N SER A 167 -12.58 -10.67 2.41
CA SER A 167 -11.57 -11.66 2.73
C SER A 167 -10.97 -12.19 1.44
N ALA A 168 -9.72 -11.83 1.16
CA ALA A 168 -8.82 -12.66 0.36
C ALA A 168 -7.41 -12.09 0.49
N GLU A 169 -6.64 -12.68 1.40
CA GLU A 169 -5.18 -12.74 1.31
C GLU A 169 -4.71 -13.52 0.08
N SER A 170 -5.62 -14.18 -0.66
CA SER A 170 -5.30 -14.88 -1.89
C SER A 170 -5.12 -13.90 -3.04
N MET A 171 -3.85 -13.57 -3.28
CA MET A 171 -3.34 -12.82 -4.43
C MET A 171 -3.15 -13.76 -5.65
N ILE A 172 -4.00 -14.79 -5.78
CA ILE A 172 -3.88 -15.87 -6.77
C ILE A 172 -5.01 -15.73 -7.80
N TRP A 173 -4.63 -15.69 -9.09
CA TRP A 173 -5.53 -15.49 -10.21
C TRP A 173 -6.30 -16.77 -10.61
N PRO A 174 -7.48 -16.64 -11.27
CA PRO A 174 -8.24 -17.78 -11.79
C PRO A 174 -7.48 -18.65 -12.79
N TRP A 175 -6.64 -18.06 -13.67
CA TRP A 175 -5.79 -18.82 -14.62
C TRP A 175 -4.47 -19.31 -14.01
N GLN A 176 -4.23 -19.03 -12.73
CA GLN A 176 -3.14 -19.61 -11.93
C GLN A 176 -3.63 -20.77 -11.06
N GLU A 177 -4.92 -21.11 -11.13
CA GLU A 177 -5.41 -22.32 -10.49
C GLU A 177 -4.94 -23.52 -11.33
N PRO A 178 -4.23 -24.51 -10.73
CA PRO A 178 -3.89 -25.73 -11.44
C PRO A 178 -5.19 -26.40 -11.87
N ASN A 179 -5.39 -26.57 -13.18
CA ASN A 179 -6.50 -27.35 -13.73
C ASN A 179 -6.62 -28.67 -12.94
N ARG A 180 -7.75 -28.85 -12.26
CA ARG A 180 -8.13 -30.13 -11.64
C ARG A 180 -9.00 -30.91 -12.61
#